data_AF-A0A3A8JN64-F1
#
_entry.id   AF-A0A3A8JN64-F1
#
_cell.length_a   1.000
_cell.length_b   1.000
_cell.length_c   1.000
_cell.angle_alpha   90.00
_cell.angle_beta   90.00
_cell.angle_gamma   90.00
#
_symmetry.space_group_name_H-M   'P 1'
#
loop_
_entity.id
_entity.type
_entity.pdbx_description
1 polymer ?
#
loop_
_entity_poly.entity_id
_entity_poly.type
_entity_poly.pdbx_seq_one_letter_code
_entity_poly.pdbx_strand_id
1 'polypeptide(L)'
;MGDGPLGISCDWQQTIQQRPQKNVPVGYLLDIKGLGKDDGSFPKSNGLFYTPFDGEATFSEVKIEKVGAKNAVRCVGLITQLQWEGGKLDPIDFTVLISPENKPDFTGITNTELKKLVFWVCEWDSAAGKWFEKCYPLGDESGGEANMLKGRINQKGNEVMLHVGEPENVGVTDVKFCQMTFQVIPDKLNLCNIHYSHNSEAKDVYSWGYKEGGQ
;
A
#
# COMPACT_ATOMS: atom_id res chain seq x y z
N MET A 1 -16.45 -7.70 15.80
CA MET A 1 -15.39 -7.12 14.95
C MET A 1 -16.13 -6.44 13.83
N GLY A 2 -16.12 -5.10 13.80
CA GLY A 2 -16.89 -4.35 12.82
C GLY A 2 -16.23 -4.46 11.44
N ASP A 3 -17.01 -4.69 10.41
CA ASP A 3 -16.62 -4.43 9.03
C ASP A 3 -16.57 -2.90 8.89
N GLY A 4 -15.39 -2.32 8.73
CA GLY A 4 -15.19 -0.86 8.70
C GLY A 4 -14.71 -0.41 7.33
N PRO A 5 -15.41 0.49 6.64
CA PRO A 5 -14.91 1.03 5.37
C PRO A 5 -13.62 1.83 5.60
N LEU A 6 -12.61 1.59 4.76
CA LEU A 6 -11.39 2.36 4.68
C LEU A 6 -11.47 3.30 3.48
N GLY A 7 -11.49 4.60 3.73
CA GLY A 7 -11.36 5.62 2.69
C GLY A 7 -10.18 6.54 3.02
N ILE A 8 -8.98 6.17 2.56
CA ILE A 8 -7.76 6.90 2.88
C ILE A 8 -7.27 7.63 1.64
N SER A 9 -7.26 8.97 1.70
CA SER A 9 -6.56 9.82 0.75
C SER A 9 -5.23 10.23 1.33
N CYS A 10 -4.15 9.97 0.59
CA CYS A 10 -2.79 10.25 1.01
C CYS A 10 -2.21 11.43 0.24
N ASP A 11 -1.48 12.30 0.93
CA ASP A 11 -0.79 13.42 0.32
C ASP A 11 0.67 13.06 0.00
N TRP A 12 0.86 12.57 -1.23
CA TRP A 12 2.17 12.24 -1.78
C TRP A 12 3.09 13.47 -1.87
N GLN A 13 2.57 14.71 -1.95
CA GLN A 13 3.39 15.91 -2.09
C GLN A 13 4.33 16.09 -0.90
N GLN A 14 3.92 15.64 0.29
CA GLN A 14 4.74 15.71 1.50
C GLN A 14 6.03 14.90 1.37
N THR A 15 5.99 13.78 0.65
CA THR A 15 7.15 12.90 0.42
C THR A 15 8.12 13.45 -0.62
N ILE A 16 7.62 14.20 -1.60
CA ILE A 16 8.41 14.72 -2.73
C ILE A 16 8.93 16.12 -2.44
N GLN A 17 8.04 17.02 -2.00
CA GLN A 17 8.36 18.42 -1.71
C GLN A 17 8.95 18.61 -0.31
N GLN A 18 8.95 17.55 0.53
CA GLN A 18 9.54 17.56 1.87
C GLN A 18 8.92 18.64 2.78
N ARG A 19 7.65 18.96 2.56
CA ARG A 19 6.84 19.91 3.32
C ARG A 19 5.64 19.18 3.92
N PRO A 20 5.80 18.50 5.07
CA PRO A 20 4.69 17.78 5.66
C PRO A 20 3.61 18.74 6.12
N GLN A 21 2.38 18.51 5.66
CA GLN A 21 1.21 19.12 6.25
C GLN A 21 0.75 18.20 7.39
N LYS A 22 0.73 18.75 8.59
CA LYS A 22 0.19 18.07 9.76
C LYS A 22 -1.30 17.79 9.48
N ASN A 23 -1.74 16.54 9.61
CA ASN A 23 -3.11 16.03 9.43
C ASN A 23 -3.48 15.39 8.08
N VAL A 24 -2.54 15.12 7.18
CA VAL A 24 -2.87 14.30 5.98
C VAL A 24 -2.04 13.02 6.00
N PRO A 25 -2.67 11.85 5.78
CA PRO A 25 -1.95 10.59 5.70
C PRO A 25 -0.91 10.58 4.59
N VAL A 26 0.14 9.78 4.78
CA VAL A 26 1.16 9.50 3.79
C VAL A 26 1.27 7.99 3.60
N GLY A 27 1.19 7.52 2.36
CA GLY A 27 1.12 6.10 2.05
C GLY A 27 2.24 5.62 1.12
N TYR A 28 2.73 4.42 1.37
CA TYR A 28 3.86 3.79 0.67
C TYR A 28 3.47 2.38 0.25
N LEU A 29 3.62 2.07 -1.04
CA LEU A 29 3.55 0.70 -1.56
C LEU A 29 4.94 0.07 -1.42
N LEU A 30 5.17 -0.70 -0.37
CA LEU A 30 6.49 -1.21 0.00
C LEU A 30 6.95 -2.36 -0.91
N ASP A 31 6.03 -3.28 -1.24
CA ASP A 31 6.33 -4.46 -2.06
C ASP A 31 5.08 -4.97 -2.77
N ILE A 32 5.25 -5.54 -3.97
CA ILE A 32 4.19 -6.18 -4.76
C ILE A 32 4.78 -7.30 -5.63
N LYS A 33 4.32 -8.55 -5.44
CA LYS A 33 4.84 -9.77 -6.09
C LYS A 33 3.71 -10.66 -6.63
N GLY A 34 4.02 -11.52 -7.59
CA GLY A 34 3.10 -12.48 -8.21
C GLY A 34 2.61 -12.07 -9.59
N LEU A 35 2.67 -10.76 -9.91
CA LEU A 35 2.13 -10.22 -11.17
C LEU A 35 3.12 -10.32 -12.35
N GLY A 36 4.41 -10.46 -12.06
CA GLY A 36 5.47 -10.54 -13.06
C GLY A 36 5.75 -11.97 -13.56
N LYS A 37 6.63 -12.08 -14.56
CA LYS A 37 7.17 -13.39 -15.02
C LYS A 37 8.25 -13.95 -14.09
N ASP A 38 8.89 -13.09 -13.30
CA ASP A 38 9.95 -13.42 -12.34
C ASP A 38 9.76 -12.62 -11.04
N ASP A 39 9.23 -13.29 -10.01
CA ASP A 39 8.95 -12.67 -8.70
C ASP A 39 10.21 -12.25 -7.94
N GLY A 40 11.39 -12.79 -8.30
CA GLY A 40 12.66 -12.45 -7.67
C GLY A 40 13.17 -11.05 -8.03
N SER A 41 12.80 -10.54 -9.22
CA SER A 41 13.28 -9.27 -9.77
C SER A 41 12.19 -8.21 -9.95
N PHE A 42 10.94 -8.52 -9.58
CA PHE A 42 9.78 -7.68 -9.80
C PHE A 42 9.28 -6.98 -8.52
N PRO A 43 9.00 -5.67 -8.50
CA PRO A 43 9.38 -4.69 -9.50
C PRO A 43 10.90 -4.47 -9.49
N LYS A 44 11.46 -4.06 -10.62
CA LYS A 44 12.92 -3.94 -10.80
C LYS A 44 13.56 -2.85 -9.94
N SER A 45 12.79 -1.82 -9.58
CA SER A 45 13.29 -0.65 -8.86
C SER A 45 12.40 -0.30 -7.68
N ASN A 46 13.03 -0.12 -6.52
CA ASN A 46 12.42 0.54 -5.37
C ASN A 46 13.10 1.90 -5.18
N GLY A 47 12.30 2.96 -5.24
CA GLY A 47 12.75 4.32 -4.97
C GLY A 47 12.88 4.58 -3.48
N LEU A 48 13.72 5.55 -3.12
CA LEU A 48 13.83 6.05 -1.75
C LEU A 48 13.04 7.36 -1.64
N PHE A 49 11.96 7.35 -0.84
CA PHE A 49 11.05 8.48 -0.69
C PHE A 49 11.08 9.01 0.73
N TYR A 50 11.03 10.33 0.90
CA TYR A 50 11.05 10.91 2.24
C TYR A 50 9.78 10.54 3.03
N THR A 51 9.96 10.34 4.33
CA THR A 51 8.86 10.15 5.26
C THR A 51 8.90 11.19 6.37
N PRO A 52 7.76 11.78 6.74
CA PRO A 52 7.68 12.66 7.88
C PRO A 52 7.61 11.89 9.21
N PHE A 53 7.41 10.56 9.17
CA PHE A 53 7.37 9.71 10.35
C PHE A 53 8.71 9.77 11.10
N ASP A 54 8.69 10.22 12.35
CA ASP A 54 9.87 10.51 13.16
C ASP A 54 10.08 9.54 14.33
N GLY A 55 9.25 8.49 14.44
CA GLY A 55 9.39 7.41 15.42
C GLY A 55 9.99 6.13 14.84
N GLU A 56 9.99 5.07 15.66
CA GLU A 56 10.26 3.70 15.24
C GLU A 56 8.97 3.08 14.70
N ALA A 57 9.01 2.53 13.49
CA ALA A 57 7.87 1.82 12.92
C ALA A 57 7.67 0.49 13.65
N THR A 58 6.44 0.19 14.07
CA THR A 58 6.13 -1.11 14.67
C THR A 58 5.86 -2.17 13.60
N PHE A 59 5.49 -1.77 12.38
CA PHE A 59 5.37 -2.67 11.25
C PHE A 59 6.75 -3.10 10.72
N SER A 60 7.08 -4.38 10.86
CA SER A 60 8.45 -4.89 10.63
C SER A 60 8.94 -4.82 9.19
N GLU A 61 8.03 -4.68 8.22
CA GLU A 61 8.40 -4.51 6.80
C GLU A 61 8.89 -3.09 6.48
N VAL A 62 8.67 -2.13 7.38
CA VAL A 62 9.12 -0.75 7.20
C VAL A 62 10.54 -0.60 7.70
N LYS A 63 11.44 -0.16 6.82
CA LYS A 63 12.80 0.25 7.17
C LYS A 63 12.95 1.73 6.93
N ILE A 64 13.03 2.50 8.02
CA ILE A 64 13.28 3.93 7.96
C ILE A 64 14.80 4.16 7.86
N GLU A 65 15.22 4.72 6.73
CA GLU A 65 16.60 5.08 6.44
C GLU A 65 16.82 6.58 6.72
N LYS A 66 17.98 6.95 7.28
CA LYS A 66 18.39 8.35 7.44
C LYS A 66 19.08 8.84 6.17
N VAL A 67 18.53 9.89 5.56
CA VAL A 67 19.11 10.59 4.40
C VAL A 67 19.43 12.03 4.83
N GLY A 68 20.66 12.24 5.28
CA GLY A 68 21.05 13.49 5.93
C GLY A 68 20.26 13.72 7.22
N ALA A 69 19.57 14.86 7.32
CA ALA A 69 18.74 15.20 8.48
C ALA A 69 17.30 14.65 8.39
N LYS A 70 16.96 13.89 7.35
CA LYS A 70 15.58 13.45 7.06
C LYS A 70 15.45 11.93 7.10
N ASN A 71 14.23 11.48 7.29
CA ASN A 71 13.86 10.07 7.22
C ASN A 71 13.33 9.74 5.82
N ALA A 72 13.61 8.52 5.36
CA ALA A 72 13.12 8.01 4.09
C ALA A 72 12.76 6.53 4.18
N VAL A 73 11.87 6.08 3.31
CA VAL A 73 11.44 4.70 3.18
C VAL A 73 11.65 4.26 1.73
N ARG A 74 12.17 3.05 1.58
CA ARG A 74 12.33 2.41 0.27
C ARG A 74 11.03 1.71 -0.12
N CYS A 75 10.46 2.09 -1.26
CA CYS A 75 9.18 1.55 -1.70
C CYS A 75 9.05 1.54 -3.23
N VAL A 76 8.09 0.77 -3.74
CA VAL A 76 7.75 0.67 -5.18
C VAL A 76 7.12 1.96 -5.69
N GLY A 77 6.31 2.60 -4.85
CA GLY A 77 5.59 3.82 -5.17
C GLY A 77 4.89 4.43 -3.97
N LEU A 78 4.26 5.58 -4.20
CA LEU A 78 3.54 6.36 -3.21
C LEU A 78 2.05 6.15 -3.38
N ILE A 79 1.36 5.70 -2.34
CA ILE A 79 -0.10 5.55 -2.37
C ILE A 79 -0.72 6.94 -2.31
N THR A 80 -1.66 7.22 -3.20
CA THR A 80 -2.47 8.45 -3.19
C THR A 80 -3.88 8.17 -2.69
N GLN A 81 -4.38 6.95 -2.91
CA GLN A 81 -5.70 6.54 -2.48
C GLN A 81 -5.73 5.05 -2.17
N LEU A 82 -6.37 4.71 -1.06
CA LEU A 82 -6.73 3.34 -0.67
C LEU A 82 -8.20 3.34 -0.28
N GLN A 83 -9.00 2.52 -0.97
CA GLN A 83 -10.43 2.37 -0.73
C GLN A 83 -10.80 0.92 -0.49
N TRP A 84 -11.62 0.67 0.53
CA TRP A 84 -12.21 -0.62 0.82
C TRP A 84 -13.53 -0.38 1.56
N GLU A 85 -14.61 -1.05 1.16
CA GLU A 85 -15.93 -0.85 1.78
C GLU A 85 -16.10 -1.58 3.12
N GLY A 86 -15.08 -2.34 3.54
CA GLY A 86 -15.03 -2.98 4.86
C GLY A 86 -15.54 -4.42 4.88
N GLY A 87 -16.23 -4.88 3.83
CA GLY A 87 -16.67 -6.26 3.73
C GLY A 87 -15.51 -7.22 3.44
N LYS A 88 -15.57 -8.42 4.02
CA LYS A 88 -14.53 -9.46 3.86
C LYS A 88 -14.24 -9.85 2.41
N LEU A 89 -15.23 -9.74 1.54
CA LEU A 89 -15.11 -10.07 0.12
C LEU A 89 -15.02 -8.84 -0.78
N ASP A 90 -15.12 -7.64 -0.18
CA ASP A 90 -15.10 -6.40 -0.93
C ASP A 90 -13.69 -6.18 -1.48
N PRO A 91 -13.58 -5.70 -2.73
CA PRO A 91 -12.28 -5.35 -3.29
C PRO A 91 -11.61 -4.20 -2.52
N ILE A 92 -10.28 -4.17 -2.56
CA ILE A 92 -9.47 -3.06 -2.09
C ILE A 92 -8.89 -2.36 -3.32
N ASP A 93 -9.25 -1.10 -3.51
CA ASP A 93 -8.80 -0.25 -4.61
C ASP A 93 -7.58 0.56 -4.19
N PHE A 94 -6.54 0.52 -5.01
CA PHE A 94 -5.31 1.26 -4.83
C PHE A 94 -5.07 2.21 -5.99
N THR A 95 -4.70 3.45 -5.67
CA THR A 95 -4.07 4.39 -6.60
C THR A 95 -2.68 4.72 -6.09
N VAL A 96 -1.67 4.51 -6.93
CA VAL A 96 -0.26 4.61 -6.56
C VAL A 96 0.52 5.38 -7.63
N LEU A 97 1.39 6.30 -7.22
CA LEU A 97 2.38 6.91 -8.09
C LEU A 97 3.65 6.06 -8.10
N ILE A 98 3.99 5.51 -9.27
CA ILE A 98 5.21 4.73 -9.46
C ILE A 98 6.19 5.48 -10.36
N SER A 99 7.48 5.20 -10.20
CA SER A 99 8.50 5.73 -11.10
C SER A 99 8.27 5.24 -12.54
N PRO A 100 8.54 6.07 -13.57
CA PRO A 100 8.37 5.67 -14.98
C PRO A 100 9.15 4.40 -15.36
N GLU A 101 10.27 4.15 -14.68
CA GLU A 101 11.10 2.95 -14.85
C GLU A 101 10.35 1.64 -14.50
N ASN A 102 9.38 1.70 -13.57
CA ASN A 102 8.58 0.55 -13.16
C ASN A 102 7.37 0.31 -14.09
N LYS A 103 7.01 1.27 -14.96
CA LYS A 103 5.84 1.12 -15.86
C LYS A 103 5.87 -0.16 -16.71
N PRO A 104 7.00 -0.56 -17.34
CA PRO A 104 7.04 -1.77 -18.16
C PRO A 104 6.80 -3.05 -17.37
N ASP A 105 7.11 -3.06 -16.07
CA ASP A 105 6.87 -4.21 -15.20
C ASP A 105 5.35 -4.38 -14.98
N PHE A 106 4.60 -3.29 -14.86
CA PHE A 106 3.16 -3.31 -14.61
C PHE A 106 2.28 -3.26 -15.88
N THR A 107 2.87 -3.22 -17.08
CA THR A 107 2.12 -3.14 -18.34
C THR A 107 1.91 -4.52 -18.97
N GLY A 108 0.69 -4.84 -19.39
CA GLY A 108 0.39 -6.11 -20.08
C GLY A 108 0.38 -7.34 -19.17
N ILE A 109 0.16 -7.14 -17.87
CA ILE A 109 0.00 -8.23 -16.89
C ILE A 109 -1.24 -9.06 -17.27
N THR A 110 -1.05 -10.39 -17.31
CA THR A 110 -2.13 -11.37 -17.50
C THR A 110 -2.31 -12.28 -16.29
N ASN A 111 -1.27 -12.44 -15.46
CA ASN A 111 -1.37 -13.15 -14.19
C ASN A 111 -2.08 -12.27 -13.16
N THR A 112 -3.12 -12.79 -12.53
CA THR A 112 -3.82 -12.11 -11.45
C THR A 112 -3.38 -12.54 -10.07
N GLU A 113 -2.62 -13.62 -9.94
CA GLU A 113 -2.18 -14.09 -8.63
C GLU A 113 -1.29 -13.05 -7.94
N LEU A 114 -1.73 -12.55 -6.79
CA LEU A 114 -1.00 -11.61 -5.97
C LEU A 114 -0.43 -12.37 -4.77
N LYS A 115 0.84 -12.72 -4.86
CA LYS A 115 1.52 -13.55 -3.85
C LYS A 115 2.01 -12.75 -2.65
N LYS A 116 2.23 -11.44 -2.84
CA LYS A 116 2.65 -10.54 -1.78
C LYS A 116 2.24 -9.12 -2.15
N LEU A 117 1.57 -8.44 -1.24
CA LEU A 117 1.35 -7.01 -1.25
C LEU A 117 1.64 -6.46 0.13
N VAL A 118 2.58 -5.53 0.21
CA VAL A 118 2.96 -4.87 1.45
C VAL A 118 2.81 -3.37 1.24
N PHE A 119 2.07 -2.74 2.12
CA PHE A 119 1.89 -1.30 2.12
C PHE A 119 1.93 -0.76 3.54
N TRP A 120 2.19 0.53 3.66
CA TRP A 120 2.25 1.21 4.93
C TRP A 120 1.73 2.63 4.79
N VAL A 121 0.81 3.02 5.67
CA VAL A 121 0.27 4.37 5.75
C VAL A 121 0.49 4.90 7.16
N CYS A 122 0.98 6.13 7.26
CA CYS A 122 1.13 6.85 8.52
C CYS A 122 0.42 8.20 8.50
N GLU A 123 0.08 8.71 9.67
CA GLU A 123 -0.62 9.98 9.85
C GLU A 123 -0.14 10.70 11.12
N TRP A 124 -0.30 12.02 11.14
CA TRP A 124 0.01 12.85 12.30
C TRP A 124 -1.20 12.91 13.24
N ASP A 125 -1.01 12.47 14.49
CA ASP A 125 -1.97 12.70 15.56
C ASP A 125 -1.75 14.10 16.15
N SER A 126 -2.62 15.04 15.79
CA SER A 126 -2.53 16.40 16.31
C SER A 126 -2.80 16.52 17.81
N ALA A 127 -3.58 15.61 18.40
CA ALA A 127 -3.87 15.64 19.82
C ALA A 127 -2.69 15.12 20.65
N ALA A 128 -2.07 14.04 20.20
CA ALA A 128 -0.89 13.47 20.86
C ALA A 128 0.44 14.12 20.43
N GLY A 129 0.44 14.90 19.34
CA GLY A 129 1.63 15.57 18.83
C GLY A 129 2.71 14.60 18.34
N LYS A 130 2.31 13.48 17.72
CA LYS A 130 3.23 12.45 17.21
C LYS A 130 2.67 11.75 15.96
N TRP A 131 3.56 11.18 15.14
CA TRP A 131 3.14 10.32 14.04
C TRP A 131 2.71 8.94 14.56
N PHE A 132 1.74 8.33 13.89
CA PHE A 132 1.28 6.97 14.15
C PHE A 132 1.07 6.20 12.85
N GLU A 133 1.10 4.87 12.96
CA GLU A 133 0.84 3.97 11.83
C GLU A 133 -0.65 3.81 11.66
N LYS A 134 -1.17 4.30 10.53
CA LYS A 134 -2.58 4.37 10.23
C LYS A 134 -3.10 3.07 9.64
N CYS A 135 -2.41 2.47 8.66
CA CYS A 135 -2.92 1.30 7.97
C CYS A 135 -1.80 0.46 7.35
N TYR A 136 -1.83 -0.86 7.56
CA TYR A 136 -0.91 -1.83 6.96
C TYR A 136 -1.47 -3.26 7.08
N PRO A 137 -1.05 -4.22 6.23
CA PRO A 137 -1.50 -5.60 6.34
C PRO A 137 -0.78 -6.32 7.49
N LEU A 138 -1.53 -7.04 8.30
CA LEU A 138 -1.01 -7.97 9.32
C LEU A 138 -0.84 -9.39 8.76
N GLY A 139 -1.52 -9.72 7.65
CA GLY A 139 -1.52 -11.06 7.06
C GLY A 139 -2.40 -12.04 7.83
N ASP A 140 -2.18 -13.34 7.63
CA ASP A 140 -2.89 -14.39 8.36
C ASP A 140 -2.14 -14.77 9.65
N GLU A 141 -2.44 -14.05 10.72
CA GLU A 141 -1.84 -14.27 12.04
C GLU A 141 -2.23 -15.63 12.68
N SER A 142 -3.18 -16.36 12.09
CA SER A 142 -3.67 -17.66 12.61
C SER A 142 -2.97 -18.87 11.99
N GLY A 143 -1.86 -18.67 11.27
CA GLY A 143 -1.02 -19.75 10.75
C GLY A 143 -0.62 -19.63 9.28
N GLY A 144 -0.89 -18.49 8.63
CA GLY A 144 -0.38 -18.16 7.31
C GLY A 144 0.83 -17.23 7.36
N GLU A 145 1.09 -16.54 6.24
CA GLU A 145 2.18 -15.57 6.18
C GLU A 145 1.76 -14.24 6.82
N ALA A 146 2.59 -13.74 7.74
CA ALA A 146 2.38 -12.47 8.41
C ALA A 146 2.87 -11.29 7.56
N ASN A 147 2.40 -10.09 7.92
CA ASN A 147 2.85 -8.79 7.40
C ASN A 147 2.66 -8.56 5.89
N MET A 148 1.78 -9.33 5.25
CA MET A 148 1.52 -9.19 3.82
C MET A 148 0.09 -9.58 3.48
N LEU A 149 -0.44 -8.92 2.45
CA LEU A 149 -1.70 -9.31 1.84
C LEU A 149 -1.43 -10.25 0.66
N LYS A 150 -2.25 -11.29 0.55
CA LYS A 150 -2.32 -12.19 -0.61
C LYS A 150 -3.71 -12.16 -1.20
N GLY A 151 -3.82 -12.34 -2.50
CA GLY A 151 -5.10 -12.38 -3.16
C GLY A 151 -4.97 -12.45 -4.66
N ARG A 152 -5.86 -11.75 -5.36
CA ARG A 152 -5.82 -11.63 -6.80
C ARG A 152 -6.08 -10.20 -7.24
N ILE A 153 -5.48 -9.79 -8.33
CA ILE A 153 -5.94 -8.59 -9.04
C ILE A 153 -7.29 -8.91 -9.68
N ASN A 154 -8.26 -8.00 -9.55
CA ASN A 154 -9.58 -8.22 -10.11
C ASN A 154 -9.51 -8.34 -11.65
N GLN A 155 -10.44 -9.08 -12.22
CA GLN A 155 -10.57 -9.28 -13.66
C GLN A 155 -12.03 -9.11 -14.07
N LYS A 156 -12.27 -8.39 -15.17
CA LYS A 156 -13.59 -8.28 -15.78
C LYS A 156 -13.56 -8.97 -17.15
N GLY A 157 -14.07 -10.20 -17.20
CA GLY A 157 -13.87 -11.07 -18.36
C GLY A 157 -12.39 -11.44 -18.47
N ASN A 158 -11.75 -11.06 -19.58
CA ASN A 158 -10.33 -11.31 -19.82
C ASN A 158 -9.42 -10.12 -19.45
N GLU A 159 -9.99 -8.98 -19.06
CA GLU A 159 -9.24 -7.76 -18.75
C GLU A 159 -8.86 -7.75 -17.26
N VAL A 160 -7.55 -7.63 -16.98
CA VAL A 160 -7.03 -7.42 -15.63
C VAL A 160 -7.28 -5.96 -15.25
N MET A 161 -7.92 -5.73 -14.10
CA MET A 161 -8.21 -4.40 -13.56
C MET A 161 -6.96 -3.80 -12.90
N LEU A 162 -5.90 -3.66 -13.71
CA LEU A 162 -4.67 -2.96 -13.40
C LEU A 162 -4.32 -2.06 -14.58
N HIS A 163 -4.21 -0.78 -14.32
CA HIS A 163 -3.90 0.23 -15.32
C HIS A 163 -2.70 1.05 -14.88
N VAL A 164 -1.82 1.39 -15.84
CA VAL A 164 -0.68 2.28 -15.63
C VAL A 164 -0.74 3.38 -16.68
N GLY A 165 -0.88 4.61 -16.22
CA GLY A 165 -0.93 5.80 -17.08
C GLY A 165 0.40 6.13 -17.73
N GLU A 166 0.40 7.21 -18.53
CA GLU A 166 1.64 7.79 -19.06
C GLU A 166 2.41 8.57 -17.98
N PRO A 167 3.74 8.73 -18.13
CA PRO A 167 4.52 9.56 -17.22
C PRO A 167 4.08 11.02 -17.30
N GLU A 168 3.59 11.55 -16.18
CA GLU A 168 3.16 12.94 -16.04
C GLU A 168 3.94 13.64 -14.93
N ASN A 169 4.13 14.96 -15.09
CA ASN A 169 4.66 15.78 -14.02
C ASN A 169 3.63 15.83 -12.90
N VAL A 170 4.05 15.53 -11.67
CA VAL A 170 3.13 15.59 -10.54
C VAL A 170 3.47 16.82 -9.70
N GLY A 171 2.48 17.69 -9.52
CA GLY A 171 2.63 18.97 -8.82
C GLY A 171 3.51 19.97 -9.59
N VAL A 172 4.32 20.75 -8.86
CA VAL A 172 5.17 21.82 -9.41
C VAL A 172 6.63 21.35 -9.61
N THR A 173 6.87 20.04 -9.67
CA THR A 173 8.23 19.48 -9.79
C THR A 173 8.46 18.94 -11.21
N ASP A 174 9.73 18.91 -11.64
CA ASP A 174 10.12 18.28 -12.91
C ASP A 174 10.20 16.74 -12.83
N VAL A 175 9.80 16.16 -11.68
CA VAL A 175 9.80 14.72 -11.47
C VAL A 175 8.52 14.12 -12.04
N LYS A 176 8.67 13.14 -12.93
CA LYS A 176 7.57 12.42 -13.56
C LYS A 176 7.24 11.14 -12.81
N PHE A 177 5.95 10.84 -12.71
CA PHE A 177 5.45 9.57 -12.22
C PHE A 177 4.40 9.02 -13.17
N CYS A 178 4.19 7.71 -13.12
CA CYS A 178 3.03 7.07 -13.73
C CYS A 178 2.02 6.79 -12.62
N GLN A 179 0.76 7.17 -12.84
CA GLN A 179 -0.33 6.72 -11.97
C GLN A 179 -0.67 5.27 -12.30
N MET A 180 -0.57 4.40 -11.31
CA MET A 180 -1.00 3.01 -11.36
C MET A 180 -2.28 2.87 -10.52
N THR A 181 -3.33 2.31 -11.11
CA THR A 181 -4.54 1.91 -10.39
C THR A 181 -4.71 0.41 -10.49
N PHE A 182 -5.05 -0.23 -9.38
CA PHE A 182 -5.35 -1.66 -9.36
C PHE A 182 -6.33 -2.00 -8.26
N GLN A 183 -7.12 -3.04 -8.50
CA GLN A 183 -8.09 -3.54 -7.54
C GLN A 183 -7.71 -4.94 -7.10
N VAL A 184 -7.64 -5.16 -5.79
CA VAL A 184 -7.29 -6.45 -5.19
C VAL A 184 -8.55 -7.09 -4.59
N ILE A 185 -8.75 -8.36 -4.90
CA ILE A 185 -9.83 -9.20 -4.37
C ILE A 185 -9.23 -10.38 -3.60
N PRO A 186 -9.93 -10.94 -2.61
CA PRO A 186 -9.40 -12.07 -1.87
C PRO A 186 -9.28 -13.30 -2.76
N ASP A 187 -8.23 -14.08 -2.54
CA ASP A 187 -8.19 -15.45 -3.04
C ASP A 187 -8.92 -16.36 -2.02
N LYS A 188 -9.45 -17.49 -2.47
CA LYS A 188 -10.25 -18.39 -1.62
C LYS A 188 -9.41 -19.19 -0.60
N LEU A 189 -8.12 -18.88 -0.46
CA LEU A 189 -7.14 -19.68 0.25
C LEU A 189 -6.52 -18.93 1.43
N ASN A 190 -6.32 -17.63 1.29
CA ASN A 190 -5.60 -16.78 2.21
C ASN A 190 -6.55 -15.79 2.89
N LEU A 191 -6.41 -15.69 4.21
CA LEU A 191 -7.01 -14.61 4.99
C LEU A 191 -5.98 -13.49 5.14
N CYS A 192 -6.45 -12.29 5.43
CA CYS A 192 -5.60 -11.17 5.80
C CYS A 192 -6.30 -10.36 6.89
N ASN A 193 -5.62 -10.10 7.99
CA ASN A 193 -5.99 -9.04 8.91
C ASN A 193 -5.33 -7.73 8.44
N ILE A 194 -6.03 -6.62 8.61
CA ILE A 194 -5.57 -5.27 8.27
C ILE A 194 -5.59 -4.47 9.56
N HIS A 195 -4.43 -3.93 9.93
CA HIS A 195 -4.32 -2.97 11.03
C HIS A 195 -4.89 -1.63 10.57
N TYR A 196 -5.72 -1.00 11.39
CA TYR A 196 -6.20 0.35 11.16
C TYR A 196 -6.22 1.18 12.45
N SER A 197 -5.55 2.32 12.46
CA SER A 197 -5.58 3.25 13.60
C SER A 197 -6.41 4.49 13.26
N HIS A 198 -7.26 4.90 14.20
CA HIS A 198 -7.99 6.17 14.13
C HIS A 198 -7.13 7.35 14.63
N ASN A 199 -6.23 7.06 15.57
CA ASN A 199 -5.26 7.98 16.14
C ASN A 199 -4.12 7.17 16.78
N SER A 200 -3.24 7.81 17.54
CA SER A 200 -2.08 7.13 18.12
C SER A 200 -2.38 6.15 19.28
N GLU A 201 -3.62 6.10 19.77
CA GLU A 201 -4.04 5.27 20.90
C GLU A 201 -5.14 4.27 20.54
N ALA A 202 -6.02 4.63 19.60
CA ALA A 202 -7.18 3.85 19.19
C ALA A 202 -6.90 3.14 17.85
N LYS A 203 -6.97 1.81 17.89
CA LYS A 203 -6.78 0.93 16.73
C LYS A 203 -7.84 -0.16 16.67
N ASP A 204 -8.14 -0.55 15.45
CA ASP A 204 -8.98 -1.67 15.08
C ASP A 204 -8.19 -2.64 14.18
N VAL A 205 -8.66 -3.87 14.13
CA VAL A 205 -8.18 -4.90 13.20
C VAL A 205 -9.37 -5.39 12.40
N TYR A 206 -9.24 -5.30 11.08
CA TYR A 206 -10.26 -5.71 10.15
C TYR A 206 -9.85 -6.99 9.42
N SER A 207 -10.74 -7.98 9.38
CA SER A 207 -10.48 -9.21 8.63
C SER A 207 -10.94 -9.07 7.19
N TRP A 208 -10.12 -9.54 6.27
CA TRP A 208 -10.37 -9.55 4.83
C TRP A 208 -10.03 -10.93 4.25
N GLY A 209 -10.85 -11.37 3.31
CA GLY A 209 -10.78 -12.70 2.70
C GLY A 209 -11.64 -13.76 3.36
N TYR A 210 -11.66 -14.92 2.69
CA TYR A 210 -12.43 -16.09 3.08
C TYR A 210 -11.69 -17.37 2.67
N LYS A 211 -11.68 -18.36 3.56
CA LYS A 211 -11.09 -19.67 3.30
C LYS A 211 -12.20 -20.69 3.03
N GLU A 212 -12.27 -21.18 1.79
CA GLU A 212 -13.27 -22.18 1.39
C GLU A 212 -13.00 -23.52 2.11
N GLY A 213 -14.01 -24.02 2.84
CA GLY A 213 -13.92 -25.30 3.58
C GLY A 213 -13.33 -25.22 5.00
N GLY A 214 -13.03 -24.02 5.52
CA GLY A 214 -12.78 -23.84 6.95
C GLY A 214 -14.09 -23.80 7.72
N GLN A 215 -14.21 -24.63 8.77
CA GLN A 215 -15.27 -24.48 9.78
C GLN A 215 -15.08 -23.20 10.59
#